data_AF-A0A1B9Z493-F1
#
_entry.id   AF-A0A1B9Z493-F1
#
_cell.length_a   1.000
_cell.length_b   1.000
_cell.length_c   1.000
_cell.angle_alpha   90.00
_cell.angle_beta   90.00
_cell.angle_gamma   90.00
#
_symmetry.space_group_name_H-M   'P 1'
#
loop_
_entity.id
_entity.type
_entity.pdbx_description
1 polymer ?
#
loop_
_entity_poly.entity_id
_entity_poly.type
_entity_poly.pdbx_seq_one_letter_code
_entity_poly.pdbx_strand_id
1 'polypeptide(L)'
;MTRLICNIWSRIVIVEGIMGSGKSTTVLRIADRLKTSGVSVLGITEGISPHPIRFDWDLPWADMPAAQLAKSAAARWGAYATSASMSESITVVDGQLFHGNLTALFLLDADIALIRGYVHDVVAAIKPLRPLLIYFHQDDVDRAIRTIATERGDAWVTYQVNWKLASPYAVRHGLAGLEGLIELYRDYRQLTDRLYTDLDIPKISIENSGREWAKYEETIDSILMNPNGTAEVANLLPP
;
A
#
# COMPACT_ATOMS: atom_id res chain seq x y z
N MET A 1 3.04 -9.64 32.85
CA MET A 1 2.02 -8.64 32.46
C MET A 1 1.37 -9.16 31.19
N THR A 2 0.26 -9.87 31.32
CA THR A 2 -0.22 -10.83 30.32
C THR A 2 -1.71 -10.59 30.08
N ARG A 3 -2.07 -9.46 29.46
CA ARG A 3 -3.49 -9.10 29.23
C ARG A 3 -3.76 -8.05 28.15
N LEU A 4 -3.03 -8.05 27.04
CA LEU A 4 -3.29 -7.16 25.89
C LEU A 4 -4.02 -7.84 24.72
N ILE A 5 -4.40 -9.11 24.87
CA ILE A 5 -4.64 -10.03 23.75
C ILE A 5 -6.11 -10.07 23.26
N CYS A 6 -7.08 -9.46 23.96
CA CYS A 6 -8.50 -9.58 23.59
C CYS A 6 -9.06 -8.52 22.62
N ASN A 7 -8.29 -7.50 22.21
CA ASN A 7 -8.86 -6.30 21.59
C ASN A 7 -8.47 -6.01 20.13
N ILE A 8 -7.63 -6.82 19.47
CA ILE A 8 -7.27 -6.53 18.07
C ILE A 8 -8.46 -6.82 17.16
N TRP A 9 -9.03 -5.74 16.62
CA TRP A 9 -10.22 -5.81 15.78
C TRP A 9 -9.91 -6.07 14.30
N SER A 10 -8.71 -5.77 13.82
CA SER A 10 -8.41 -6.01 12.40
C SER A 10 -7.95 -7.45 12.14
N ARG A 11 -8.49 -8.12 11.12
CA ARG A 11 -7.94 -9.40 10.62
C ARG A 11 -7.06 -9.23 9.39
N ILE A 12 -7.06 -8.04 8.79
CA ILE A 12 -6.11 -7.64 7.77
C ILE A 12 -5.63 -6.21 8.02
N VAL A 13 -4.32 -6.03 8.04
CA VAL A 13 -3.64 -4.75 8.21
C VAL A 13 -2.81 -4.51 6.96
N ILE A 14 -3.03 -3.40 6.28
CA ILE A 14 -2.35 -3.06 5.03
C ILE A 14 -1.48 -1.84 5.31
N VAL A 15 -0.19 -1.95 4.99
CA VAL A 15 0.77 -0.84 5.10
C VAL A 15 1.08 -0.34 3.70
N GLU A 16 0.60 0.85 3.39
CA GLU A 16 0.82 1.56 2.13
C GLU A 16 1.78 2.73 2.29
N GLY A 17 2.23 3.27 1.17
CA GLY A 17 3.07 4.46 1.12
C GLY A 17 4.13 4.44 0.04
N ILE A 18 4.74 5.58 -0.21
CA ILE A 18 5.74 5.76 -1.28
C ILE A 18 6.95 4.81 -1.13
N MET A 19 7.70 4.56 -2.20
CA MET A 19 8.96 3.81 -2.13
C MET A 19 9.93 4.43 -1.11
N GLY A 20 10.62 3.56 -0.36
CA GLY A 20 11.52 4.02 0.71
C GLY A 20 10.83 4.47 2.00
N SER A 21 9.49 4.52 2.07
CA SER A 21 8.76 4.97 3.26
C SER A 21 8.76 3.97 4.43
N GLY A 22 9.45 2.83 4.34
CA GLY A 22 9.54 1.85 5.43
C GLY A 22 8.39 0.85 5.55
N LYS A 23 7.47 0.76 4.56
CA LYS A 23 6.36 -0.22 4.54
C LYS A 23 6.77 -1.63 4.95
N SER A 24 7.73 -2.23 4.24
CA SER A 24 8.18 -3.61 4.48
C SER A 24 8.73 -3.80 5.89
N THR A 25 9.50 -2.82 6.39
CA THR A 25 10.02 -2.85 7.76
C THR A 25 8.89 -2.80 8.78
N THR A 26 7.89 -1.94 8.56
CA THR A 26 6.71 -1.83 9.44
C THR A 26 5.86 -3.09 9.41
N VAL A 27 5.64 -3.71 8.25
CA VAL A 27 4.94 -5.00 8.12
C VAL A 27 5.62 -6.07 8.97
N LEU A 28 6.95 -6.18 8.88
CA LEU A 28 7.72 -7.14 9.67
C LEU A 28 7.64 -6.84 11.17
N ARG A 29 7.72 -5.56 11.58
CA ARG A 29 7.61 -5.14 12.99
C ARG A 29 6.23 -5.43 13.57
N ILE A 30 5.15 -5.11 12.84
CA ILE A 30 3.78 -5.44 13.26
C ILE A 30 3.66 -6.97 13.43
N ALA A 31 4.12 -7.74 12.44
CA ALA A 31 4.05 -9.19 12.51
C ALA A 31 4.86 -9.75 13.69
N ASP A 32 6.07 -9.26 13.95
CA ASP A 32 6.91 -9.69 15.07
C ASP A 32 6.25 -9.39 16.43
N ARG A 33 5.72 -8.17 16.61
CA ARG A 33 4.99 -7.79 17.83
C ARG A 33 3.76 -8.66 18.08
N LEU A 34 2.99 -8.96 17.04
CA LEU A 34 1.83 -9.85 17.12
C LEU A 34 2.26 -11.27 17.52
N LYS A 35 3.31 -11.82 16.90
CA LYS A 35 3.85 -13.14 17.25
C LYS A 35 4.34 -13.22 18.68
N THR A 36 5.15 -12.24 19.11
CA THR A 36 5.66 -12.16 20.49
C THR A 36 4.53 -12.02 21.51
N SER A 37 3.38 -11.48 21.09
CA SER A 37 2.16 -11.38 21.91
C SER A 37 1.26 -12.64 21.85
N GLY A 38 1.70 -13.71 21.19
CA GLY A 38 0.94 -14.96 21.06
C GLY A 38 -0.20 -14.92 20.03
N VAL A 39 -0.24 -13.90 19.16
CA VAL A 39 -1.24 -13.78 18.09
C VAL A 39 -0.73 -14.46 16.83
N SER A 40 -1.55 -15.34 16.22
CA SER A 40 -1.23 -15.93 14.93
C SER A 40 -1.24 -14.86 13.85
N VAL A 41 -0.18 -14.78 13.05
CA VAL A 41 -0.05 -13.74 12.02
C VAL A 41 0.61 -14.29 10.75
N LEU A 42 0.13 -13.82 9.62
CA LEU A 42 0.65 -14.09 8.29
C LEU A 42 1.12 -12.78 7.65
N GLY A 43 2.42 -12.65 7.38
CA GLY A 43 2.97 -11.53 6.63
C GLY A 43 2.92 -11.80 5.13
N ILE A 44 2.33 -10.89 4.36
CA ILE A 44 2.41 -10.87 2.90
C ILE A 44 3.34 -9.74 2.47
N THR A 45 4.54 -10.12 2.05
CA THR A 45 5.55 -9.19 1.51
C THR A 45 5.60 -9.28 0.00
N GLU A 46 6.12 -8.23 -0.66
CA GLU A 46 6.19 -8.12 -2.12
C GLU A 46 6.88 -9.31 -2.82
N GLY A 47 7.85 -9.94 -2.13
CA GLY A 47 8.68 -11.02 -2.66
C GLY A 47 8.06 -12.43 -2.57
N ILE A 48 6.85 -12.60 -2.03
CA ILE A 48 6.23 -13.92 -1.90
C ILE A 48 5.81 -14.46 -3.27
N SER A 49 6.15 -15.73 -3.55
CA SER A 49 5.76 -16.44 -4.77
C SER A 49 5.23 -17.86 -4.45
N PRO A 50 4.06 -18.27 -4.99
CA PRO A 50 3.11 -17.43 -5.72
C PRO A 50 2.48 -16.37 -4.81
N HIS A 51 2.27 -15.16 -5.33
CA HIS A 51 1.73 -14.07 -4.50
C HIS A 51 0.22 -14.29 -4.24
N PRO A 52 -0.26 -14.27 -2.98
CA PRO A 52 -1.64 -14.66 -2.68
C PRO A 52 -2.71 -13.66 -3.13
N ILE A 53 -2.36 -12.37 -3.23
CA ILE A 53 -3.31 -11.26 -3.51
C ILE A 53 -2.93 -10.42 -4.73
N ARG A 54 -1.77 -10.67 -5.34
CA ARG A 54 -1.27 -9.93 -6.50
C ARG A 54 -1.38 -10.82 -7.71
N PHE A 55 -1.97 -10.31 -8.77
CA PHE A 55 -2.03 -11.00 -10.04
C PHE A 55 -0.83 -10.58 -10.89
N ASP A 56 0.10 -11.51 -11.14
CA ASP A 56 1.21 -11.26 -12.05
C ASP A 56 0.76 -11.54 -13.49
N TRP A 57 0.82 -10.51 -14.33
CA TRP A 57 0.39 -10.57 -15.73
C TRP A 57 1.61 -10.55 -16.63
N ASP A 58 1.77 -11.57 -17.47
CA ASP A 58 2.92 -11.74 -18.37
C ASP A 58 2.53 -11.38 -19.82
N LEU A 59 2.25 -10.09 -20.05
CA LEU A 59 2.03 -9.51 -21.39
C LEU A 59 2.76 -8.16 -21.48
N PRO A 60 3.20 -7.75 -22.68
CA PRO A 60 3.64 -6.39 -22.93
C PRO A 60 2.55 -5.38 -22.58
N TRP A 61 2.95 -4.18 -22.14
CA TRP A 61 2.00 -3.11 -21.79
C TRP A 61 0.95 -2.83 -22.89
N ALA A 62 1.38 -2.85 -24.15
CA ALA A 62 0.52 -2.56 -25.31
C ALA A 62 -0.62 -3.58 -25.50
N ASP A 63 -0.45 -4.80 -25.00
CA ASP A 63 -1.39 -5.90 -25.16
C ASP A 63 -2.21 -6.17 -23.90
N MET A 64 -2.01 -5.38 -22.84
CA MET A 64 -2.59 -5.65 -21.52
C MET A 64 -3.94 -4.92 -21.34
N PRO A 65 -5.08 -5.64 -21.31
CA PRO A 65 -6.39 -5.03 -21.11
C PRO A 65 -6.61 -4.62 -19.65
N ALA A 66 -6.55 -3.31 -19.37
CA ALA A 66 -6.71 -2.75 -18.02
C ALA A 66 -7.98 -3.23 -17.29
N ALA A 67 -9.12 -3.31 -17.98
CA ALA A 67 -10.38 -3.78 -17.38
C ALA A 67 -10.32 -5.26 -16.95
N GLN A 68 -9.63 -6.11 -17.71
CA GLN A 68 -9.45 -7.51 -17.35
C GLN A 68 -8.43 -7.67 -16.22
N LEU A 69 -7.35 -6.87 -16.22
CA LEU A 69 -6.41 -6.81 -15.10
C LEU A 69 -7.13 -6.42 -13.80
N ALA A 70 -7.93 -5.35 -13.81
CA ALA A 70 -8.70 -4.90 -12.66
C ALA A 70 -9.62 -6.02 -12.14
N LYS A 71 -10.40 -6.65 -13.03
CA LYS A 71 -11.31 -7.75 -12.68
C LYS A 71 -10.57 -8.95 -12.08
N SER A 72 -9.48 -9.39 -12.70
CA SER A 72 -8.69 -10.55 -12.25
C SER A 72 -7.99 -10.27 -10.92
N ALA A 73 -7.44 -9.06 -10.74
CA ALA A 73 -6.80 -8.66 -9.50
C ALA A 73 -7.82 -8.57 -8.35
N ALA A 74 -9.00 -7.98 -8.57
CA ALA A 74 -10.06 -7.92 -7.56
C ALA A 74 -10.57 -9.32 -7.18
N ALA A 75 -10.74 -10.21 -8.16
CA ALA A 75 -11.10 -11.61 -7.89
C ALA A 75 -10.05 -12.33 -7.03
N ARG A 76 -8.76 -12.05 -7.24
CA ARG A 76 -7.68 -12.63 -6.42
C ARG A 76 -7.73 -12.15 -4.97
N TRP A 77 -8.00 -10.86 -4.75
CA TRP A 77 -8.29 -10.34 -3.41
C TRP A 77 -9.51 -11.01 -2.75
N GLY A 78 -10.60 -11.22 -3.49
CA GLY A 78 -11.79 -11.91 -2.98
C GLY A 78 -11.55 -13.38 -2.62
N ALA A 79 -10.80 -14.11 -3.45
CA ALA A 79 -10.39 -15.48 -3.15
C ALA A 79 -9.53 -15.55 -1.88
N TYR A 80 -8.58 -14.63 -1.76
CA TYR A 80 -7.77 -14.53 -0.55
C TYR A 80 -8.61 -14.18 0.68
N ALA A 81 -9.52 -13.21 0.58
CA ALA A 81 -10.37 -12.81 1.70
C ALA A 81 -11.24 -13.97 2.21
N THR A 82 -11.76 -14.77 1.29
CA THR A 82 -12.49 -16.01 1.61
C THR A 82 -11.60 -16.98 2.38
N SER A 83 -10.38 -17.25 1.89
CA SER A 83 -9.43 -18.14 2.56
C SER A 83 -9.02 -17.64 3.94
N ALA A 84 -8.65 -16.37 4.05
CA ALA A 84 -8.24 -15.75 5.31
C ALA A 84 -9.38 -15.72 6.34
N SER A 85 -10.64 -15.63 5.91
CA SER A 85 -11.80 -15.66 6.82
C SER A 85 -11.91 -16.96 7.62
N MET A 86 -11.36 -18.07 7.09
CA MET A 86 -11.34 -19.40 7.70
C MET A 86 -10.15 -19.64 8.64
N SER A 87 -9.19 -18.70 8.72
CA SER A 87 -8.01 -18.79 9.60
C SER A 87 -8.11 -17.82 10.76
N GLU A 88 -7.68 -18.21 11.96
CA GLU A 88 -7.58 -17.28 13.10
C GLU A 88 -6.42 -16.27 12.98
N SER A 89 -5.61 -16.37 11.92
CA SER A 89 -4.46 -15.50 11.73
C SER A 89 -4.84 -14.10 11.29
N ILE A 90 -4.13 -13.09 11.80
CA ILE A 90 -4.15 -11.73 11.27
C ILE A 90 -3.21 -11.66 10.07
N THR A 91 -3.66 -11.07 8.97
CA THR A 91 -2.82 -10.81 7.81
C THR A 91 -2.20 -9.42 7.91
N VAL A 92 -0.90 -9.29 7.65
CA VAL A 92 -0.21 -7.99 7.51
C VAL A 92 0.37 -7.90 6.11
N VAL A 93 -0.01 -6.87 5.34
CA VAL A 93 0.24 -6.76 3.90
C VAL A 93 1.14 -5.57 3.58
N ASP A 94 2.16 -5.81 2.76
CA ASP A 94 3.10 -4.81 2.27
C ASP A 94 2.68 -4.22 0.91
N GLY A 95 2.04 -3.05 0.95
CA GLY A 95 1.88 -2.18 -0.21
C GLY A 95 0.99 -2.68 -1.35
N GLN A 96 0.15 -3.70 -1.14
CA GLN A 96 -0.55 -4.35 -2.27
C GLN A 96 -1.87 -3.68 -2.70
N LEU A 97 -2.45 -2.80 -1.88
CA LEU A 97 -3.68 -2.07 -2.20
C LEU A 97 -3.39 -0.94 -3.20
N PHE A 98 -2.32 -0.18 -3.01
CA PHE A 98 -1.89 0.87 -3.94
C PHE A 98 -0.68 0.41 -4.77
N HIS A 99 0.40 -0.07 -4.14
CA HIS A 99 1.64 -0.44 -4.87
C HIS A 99 1.64 -1.85 -5.51
N GLY A 100 0.50 -2.56 -5.48
CA GLY A 100 0.28 -3.81 -6.20
C GLY A 100 -0.26 -3.57 -7.62
N ASN A 101 -1.33 -4.28 -7.99
CA ASN A 101 -1.93 -4.19 -9.33
C ASN A 101 -2.48 -2.80 -9.67
N LEU A 102 -2.78 -1.93 -8.68
CA LEU A 102 -3.18 -0.56 -8.95
C LEU A 102 -2.06 0.26 -9.62
N THR A 103 -0.79 0.02 -9.26
CA THR A 103 0.34 0.64 -9.98
C THR A 103 0.31 0.25 -11.45
N ALA A 104 0.05 -1.02 -11.77
CA ALA A 104 -0.06 -1.46 -13.16
C ALA A 104 -1.24 -0.81 -13.89
N LEU A 105 -2.41 -0.67 -13.25
CA LEU A 105 -3.56 0.05 -13.83
C LEU A 105 -3.22 1.52 -14.12
N PHE A 106 -2.54 2.20 -13.20
CA PHE A 106 -2.09 3.57 -13.42
C PHE A 106 -1.09 3.67 -14.59
N LEU A 107 -0.09 2.79 -14.63
CA LEU A 107 0.93 2.76 -15.69
C LEU A 107 0.32 2.46 -17.07
N LEU A 108 -0.77 1.68 -17.12
CA LEU A 108 -1.55 1.44 -18.35
C LEU A 108 -2.31 2.66 -18.87
N ASP A 109 -2.22 3.81 -18.20
CA ASP A 109 -3.06 4.99 -18.50
C ASP A 109 -4.56 4.65 -18.40
N ALA A 110 -4.93 3.78 -17.45
CA ALA A 110 -6.32 3.38 -17.26
C ALA A 110 -7.19 4.55 -16.78
N ASP A 111 -8.45 4.55 -17.21
CA ASP A 111 -9.42 5.54 -16.77
C ASP A 111 -9.55 5.59 -15.23
N ILE A 112 -9.61 6.79 -14.67
CA ILE A 112 -9.65 7.00 -13.22
C ILE A 112 -10.88 6.36 -12.58
N ALA A 113 -12.03 6.31 -13.28
CA ALA A 113 -13.22 5.64 -12.77
C ALA A 113 -13.01 4.12 -12.70
N LEU A 114 -12.26 3.52 -13.64
CA LEU A 114 -11.87 2.12 -13.57
C LEU A 114 -10.96 1.84 -12.37
N ILE A 115 -9.94 2.68 -12.15
CA ILE A 115 -9.02 2.52 -11.00
C ILE A 115 -9.80 2.64 -9.68
N ARG A 116 -10.68 3.65 -9.56
CA ARG A 116 -11.54 3.84 -8.40
C ARG A 116 -12.45 2.64 -8.17
N GLY A 117 -13.11 2.15 -9.22
CA GLY A 117 -13.96 0.95 -9.17
C GLY A 117 -13.19 -0.27 -8.67
N TYR A 118 -11.98 -0.51 -9.21
CA TYR A 118 -11.10 -1.58 -8.76
C TYR A 118 -10.79 -1.52 -7.25
N VAL A 119 -10.41 -0.34 -6.74
CA VAL A 119 -10.12 -0.17 -5.31
C VAL A 119 -11.35 -0.43 -4.45
N HIS A 120 -12.51 0.07 -4.86
CA HIS A 120 -13.76 -0.17 -4.15
C HIS A 120 -14.12 -1.66 -4.11
N ASP A 121 -13.92 -2.38 -5.22
CA ASP A 121 -14.15 -3.83 -5.29
C ASP A 121 -13.20 -4.60 -4.35
N VAL A 122 -11.91 -4.23 -4.32
CA VAL A 122 -10.93 -4.82 -3.40
C VAL A 122 -11.33 -4.56 -1.94
N VAL A 123 -11.68 -3.31 -1.61
CA VAL A 123 -12.07 -2.93 -0.24
C VAL A 123 -13.35 -3.64 0.19
N ALA A 124 -14.35 -3.74 -0.70
CA ALA A 124 -15.57 -4.50 -0.44
C ALA A 124 -15.27 -5.98 -0.17
N ALA A 125 -14.37 -6.59 -0.96
CA ALA A 125 -13.98 -7.98 -0.81
C ALA A 125 -13.29 -8.26 0.54
N ILE A 126 -12.46 -7.34 1.04
CA ILE A 126 -11.76 -7.50 2.32
C ILE A 126 -12.53 -6.96 3.52
N LYS A 127 -13.66 -6.26 3.34
CA LYS A 127 -14.46 -5.65 4.43
C LYS A 127 -14.83 -6.67 5.54
N PRO A 128 -15.19 -7.94 5.25
CA PRO A 128 -15.42 -8.96 6.29
C PRO A 128 -14.20 -9.27 7.17
N LEU A 129 -12.98 -8.98 6.69
CA LEU A 129 -11.74 -9.11 7.46
C LEU A 129 -11.44 -7.88 8.33
N ARG A 130 -12.34 -6.88 8.37
CA ARG A 130 -12.19 -5.67 9.19
C ARG A 130 -10.85 -4.97 8.87
N PRO A 131 -10.67 -4.48 7.63
CA PRO A 131 -9.38 -3.97 7.18
C PRO A 131 -8.98 -2.71 7.95
N LEU A 132 -7.70 -2.63 8.28
CA LEU A 132 -7.05 -1.40 8.73
C LEU A 132 -6.00 -0.98 7.70
N LEU A 133 -6.06 0.27 7.25
CA LEU A 133 -5.09 0.86 6.34
C LEU A 133 -4.14 1.81 7.08
N ILE A 134 -2.85 1.56 7.00
CA ILE A 134 -1.79 2.46 7.46
C ILE A 134 -1.13 3.05 6.24
N TYR A 135 -1.21 4.37 6.05
CA TYR A 135 -0.68 5.05 4.89
C TYR A 135 0.49 5.95 5.25
N PHE A 136 1.70 5.56 4.86
CA PHE A 136 2.87 6.42 4.98
C PHE A 136 2.96 7.39 3.82
N HIS A 137 3.04 8.66 4.15
CA HIS A 137 3.28 9.70 3.16
C HIS A 137 4.51 10.54 3.49
N GLN A 138 5.03 11.18 2.46
CA GLN A 138 6.03 12.23 2.59
C GLN A 138 5.57 13.42 1.76
N ASP A 139 5.54 14.61 2.36
CA ASP A 139 4.99 15.80 1.70
C ASP A 139 5.83 16.21 0.49
N ASP A 140 7.15 16.12 0.63
CA ASP A 140 8.09 16.37 -0.46
C ASP A 140 8.44 15.07 -1.21
N VAL A 141 7.63 14.77 -2.23
CA VAL A 141 7.82 13.59 -3.11
C VAL A 141 9.16 13.64 -3.84
N ASP A 142 9.64 14.81 -4.26
CA ASP A 142 10.93 14.94 -4.95
C ASP A 142 12.06 14.51 -4.01
N ARG A 143 12.10 15.10 -2.81
CA ARG A 143 13.08 14.74 -1.79
C ARG A 143 13.00 13.26 -1.41
N ALA A 144 11.80 12.71 -1.28
CA ALA A 144 11.59 11.30 -0.96
C ALA A 144 12.24 10.38 -2.02
N ILE A 145 11.94 10.63 -3.30
CA ILE A 145 12.45 9.84 -4.43
C ILE A 145 13.97 10.00 -4.57
N ARG A 146 14.50 11.22 -4.44
CA ARG A 146 15.95 11.46 -4.48
C ARG A 146 16.67 10.78 -3.33
N THR A 147 16.10 10.80 -2.12
CA THR A 147 16.68 10.13 -0.95
C THR A 147 16.82 8.63 -1.20
N ILE A 148 15.73 7.96 -1.64
CA ILE A 148 15.79 6.51 -1.90
C ILE A 148 16.67 6.17 -3.10
N ALA A 149 16.74 7.05 -4.11
CA ALA A 149 17.66 6.91 -5.24
C ALA A 149 19.12 6.93 -4.77
N THR A 150 19.49 7.86 -3.87
CA THR A 150 20.82 7.89 -3.27
C THR A 150 21.10 6.66 -2.41
N GLU A 151 20.13 6.20 -1.61
CA GLU A 151 20.30 5.03 -0.73
C GLU A 151 20.41 3.70 -1.50
N ARG A 152 19.72 3.58 -2.65
CA ARG A 152 19.66 2.33 -3.44
C ARG A 152 20.61 2.30 -4.63
N GLY A 153 21.14 3.45 -5.05
CA GLY A 153 22.10 3.61 -6.13
C GLY A 153 21.53 3.47 -7.53
N ASP A 154 22.39 3.72 -8.52
CA ASP A 154 22.03 3.90 -9.93
C ASP A 154 21.36 2.67 -10.56
N ALA A 155 21.74 1.46 -10.14
CA ALA A 155 21.15 0.22 -10.66
C ALA A 155 19.65 0.15 -10.34
N TRP A 156 19.27 0.57 -9.13
CA TRP A 156 17.87 0.62 -8.73
C TRP A 156 17.12 1.72 -9.47
N VAL A 157 17.72 2.91 -9.63
CA VAL A 157 17.10 4.01 -10.39
C VAL A 157 16.85 3.58 -11.83
N THR A 158 17.85 2.99 -12.46
CA THR A 158 17.79 2.48 -13.84
C THR A 158 16.67 1.45 -13.99
N TYR A 159 16.56 0.51 -13.05
CA TYR A 159 15.47 -0.47 -13.05
C TYR A 159 14.09 0.20 -13.00
N GLN A 160 13.89 1.15 -12.07
CA GLN A 160 12.61 1.84 -11.91
C GLN A 160 12.24 2.67 -13.13
N VAL A 161 13.21 3.40 -13.68
CA VAL A 161 13.03 4.22 -14.89
C VAL A 161 12.69 3.34 -16.09
N ASN A 162 13.49 2.31 -16.36
CA ASN A 162 13.29 1.45 -17.53
C ASN A 162 11.95 0.73 -17.52
N TRP A 163 11.53 0.25 -16.35
CA TRP A 163 10.26 -0.46 -16.24
C TRP A 163 9.05 0.48 -16.29
N LYS A 164 9.04 1.55 -15.47
CA LYS A 164 7.87 2.43 -15.35
C LYS A 164 7.74 3.42 -16.49
N LEU A 165 8.85 3.95 -17.00
CA LEU A 165 8.79 4.99 -18.04
C LEU A 165 8.59 4.44 -19.45
N ALA A 166 8.66 3.12 -19.62
CA ALA A 166 8.20 2.42 -20.82
C ALA A 166 6.67 2.20 -20.86
N SER A 167 5.94 2.61 -19.81
CA SER A 167 4.50 2.41 -19.71
C SER A 167 3.70 3.40 -20.57
N PRO A 168 2.47 3.05 -21.00
CA PRO A 168 1.60 3.95 -21.77
C PRO A 168 1.42 5.33 -21.14
N TYR A 169 1.22 5.39 -19.82
CA TYR A 169 1.08 6.66 -19.08
C TYR A 169 2.33 7.53 -19.22
N ALA A 170 3.50 6.96 -18.93
CA ALA A 170 4.75 7.70 -18.96
C ALA A 170 5.11 8.18 -20.37
N VAL A 171 4.88 7.34 -21.40
CA VAL A 171 5.11 7.70 -22.81
C VAL A 171 4.20 8.85 -23.22
N ARG A 172 2.90 8.78 -22.89
CA ARG A 172 1.93 9.84 -23.18
C ARG A 172 2.30 11.18 -22.54
N HIS A 173 2.86 11.14 -21.34
CA HIS A 173 3.27 12.32 -20.58
C HIS A 173 4.71 12.77 -20.84
N GLY A 174 5.45 12.09 -21.73
CA GLY A 174 6.83 12.45 -22.08
C GLY A 174 7.82 12.32 -20.92
N LEU A 175 7.55 11.42 -19.96
CA LEU A 175 8.36 11.25 -18.75
C LEU A 175 9.67 10.52 -19.08
N ALA A 176 10.81 11.08 -18.67
CA ALA A 176 12.12 10.50 -18.90
C ALA A 176 13.09 10.71 -17.73
N GLY A 177 13.96 9.73 -17.50
CA GLY A 177 15.00 9.78 -16.46
C GLY A 177 14.44 9.89 -15.04
N LEU A 178 15.29 10.33 -14.10
CA LEU A 178 14.91 10.49 -12.70
C LEU A 178 13.81 11.56 -12.52
N GLU A 179 13.88 12.66 -13.27
CA GLU A 179 12.86 13.71 -13.21
C GLU A 179 11.48 13.19 -13.66
N GLY A 180 11.42 12.41 -14.73
CA GLY A 180 10.19 11.75 -15.16
C GLY A 180 9.65 10.76 -14.13
N LEU A 181 10.53 10.05 -13.41
CA LEU A 181 10.12 9.18 -12.30
C LEU A 181 9.53 9.99 -11.14
N ILE A 182 10.09 11.16 -10.82
CA ILE A 182 9.59 12.05 -9.78
C ILE A 182 8.20 12.58 -10.14
N GLU A 183 8.00 13.06 -11.37
CA GLU A 183 6.69 13.51 -11.86
C GLU A 183 5.65 12.38 -11.83
N LEU A 184 6.03 11.17 -12.28
CA LEU A 184 5.17 9.99 -12.19
C LEU A 184 4.68 9.76 -10.76
N TYR A 185 5.57 9.88 -9.76
CA TYR A 185 5.20 9.69 -8.36
C TYR A 185 4.42 10.86 -7.77
N ARG A 186 4.56 12.08 -8.29
CA ARG A 186 3.69 13.21 -7.91
C ARG A 186 2.25 12.95 -8.35
N ASP A 187 2.05 12.54 -9.60
CA ASP A 187 0.72 12.22 -10.12
C ASP A 187 0.11 11.00 -9.43
N TYR A 188 0.92 9.97 -9.22
CA TYR A 188 0.52 8.77 -8.50
C TYR A 188 0.15 9.06 -7.03
N ARG A 189 0.89 9.98 -6.38
CA ARG A 189 0.57 10.43 -5.02
C ARG A 189 -0.78 11.14 -4.96
N GLN A 190 -1.05 12.06 -5.89
CA GLN A 190 -2.35 12.75 -5.96
C GLN A 190 -3.51 11.77 -6.16
N LEU A 191 -3.31 10.73 -6.99
CA LEU A 191 -4.31 9.67 -7.16
C LEU A 191 -4.54 8.90 -5.85
N THR A 192 -3.47 8.43 -5.21
CA THR A 192 -3.58 7.61 -3.99
C THR A 192 -4.09 8.40 -2.78
N ASP A 193 -3.82 9.70 -2.67
CA ASP A 193 -4.40 10.57 -1.63
C ASP A 193 -5.92 10.72 -1.79
N ARG A 194 -6.40 10.89 -3.03
CA ARG A 194 -7.85 10.93 -3.32
C ARG A 194 -8.51 9.60 -2.99
N LEU A 195 -7.92 8.49 -3.46
CA LEU A 195 -8.41 7.15 -3.16
C LEU A 195 -8.45 6.92 -1.64
N TYR A 196 -7.35 7.21 -0.94
CA TYR A 196 -7.27 7.11 0.52
C TYR A 196 -8.41 7.88 1.19
N THR A 197 -8.65 9.13 0.80
CA THR A 197 -9.71 9.98 1.35
C THR A 197 -11.09 9.33 1.21
N ASP A 198 -11.36 8.76 0.04
CA ASP A 198 -12.67 8.19 -0.32
C ASP A 198 -12.96 6.82 0.33
N LEU A 199 -11.96 6.13 0.91
CA LEU A 199 -12.15 4.81 1.51
C LEU A 199 -12.95 4.83 2.82
N ASP A 200 -14.04 4.07 2.87
CA ASP A 200 -14.83 3.82 4.10
C ASP A 200 -14.32 2.57 4.84
N ILE A 201 -13.10 2.66 5.39
CA ILE A 201 -12.48 1.68 6.28
C ILE A 201 -11.64 2.41 7.34
N PRO A 202 -11.40 1.79 8.51
CA PRO A 202 -10.44 2.32 9.47
C PRO A 202 -9.07 2.54 8.83
N LYS A 203 -8.55 3.76 8.99
CA LYS A 203 -7.33 4.19 8.33
C LYS A 203 -6.61 5.25 9.14
N ILE A 204 -5.29 5.27 9.04
CA ILE A 204 -4.42 6.37 9.48
C ILE A 204 -3.46 6.76 8.38
N SER A 205 -3.10 8.04 8.38
CA SER A 205 -2.06 8.59 7.55
C SER A 205 -0.94 9.10 8.45
N ILE A 206 0.30 8.76 8.14
CA ILE A 206 1.49 9.18 8.91
C ILE A 206 2.45 9.85 7.93
N GLU A 207 2.68 11.16 8.11
CA GLU A 207 3.81 11.84 7.46
C GLU A 207 5.07 11.32 8.13
N ASN A 208 5.96 10.69 7.36
CA ASN A 208 7.09 9.95 7.92
C ASN A 208 8.47 10.42 7.46
N SER A 209 8.57 11.60 6.85
CA SER A 209 9.84 12.17 6.41
C SER A 209 10.81 12.41 7.58
N GLY A 210 10.28 12.69 8.77
CA GLY A 210 11.06 12.91 10.00
C GLY A 210 11.72 11.65 10.59
N ARG A 211 11.40 10.44 10.11
CA ARG A 211 11.94 9.16 10.60
C ARG A 211 11.80 8.94 12.12
N GLU A 212 10.78 9.52 12.76
CA GLU A 212 10.47 9.37 14.19
C GLU A 212 9.83 8.00 14.52
N TRP A 213 10.54 6.90 14.21
CA TRP A 213 9.95 5.54 14.21
C TRP A 213 9.28 5.11 15.52
N ALA A 214 9.83 5.51 16.67
CA ALA A 214 9.21 5.19 17.96
C ALA A 214 7.78 5.77 18.08
N LYS A 215 7.59 7.02 17.64
CA LYS A 215 6.29 7.71 17.63
C LYS A 215 5.32 7.09 16.62
N TYR A 216 5.83 6.73 15.44
CA TYR A 216 5.01 6.08 14.41
C TYR A 216 4.55 4.70 14.87
N GLU A 217 5.40 3.95 15.55
CA GLU A 217 5.07 2.64 16.11
C GLU A 217 4.04 2.73 17.24
N GLU A 218 4.16 3.69 18.14
CA GLU A 218 3.16 3.95 19.18
C GLU A 218 1.79 4.30 18.56
N THR A 219 1.78 5.12 17.51
CA THR A 219 0.56 5.46 16.77
C THR A 219 -0.08 4.22 16.12
N ILE A 220 0.74 3.37 15.50
CA ILE A 220 0.29 2.12 14.87
C ILE A 220 -0.27 1.16 15.91
N ASP A 221 0.41 0.98 17.04
CA ASP A 221 -0.03 0.09 18.10
C ASP A 221 -1.35 0.57 18.73
N SER A 222 -1.52 1.89 18.88
CA SER A 222 -2.77 2.50 19.35
C SER A 222 -3.95 2.19 18.42
N ILE A 223 -3.80 2.39 17.11
CA ILE A 223 -4.90 2.11 16.15
C ILE A 223 -5.17 0.61 15.98
N LEU A 224 -4.15 -0.25 16.10
CA LEU A 224 -4.33 -1.70 16.06
C LEU A 224 -5.24 -2.19 17.20
N MET A 225 -5.18 -1.52 18.35
CA MET A 225 -6.03 -1.82 19.52
C MET A 225 -7.39 -1.09 19.46
N ASN A 226 -7.44 0.13 18.93
CA ASN A 226 -8.62 0.99 18.90
C ASN A 226 -8.83 1.63 17.51
N PRO A 227 -9.32 0.89 16.52
CA PRO A 227 -9.41 1.36 15.13
C PRO A 227 -10.37 2.53 14.91
N ASN A 228 -11.31 2.76 15.82
CA ASN A 228 -12.28 3.87 15.76
C ASN A 228 -11.79 5.14 16.49
N GLY A 229 -10.65 5.08 17.18
CA GLY A 229 -10.19 6.16 18.07
C GLY A 229 -9.49 7.34 17.38
N THR A 230 -9.20 7.26 16.09
CA THR A 230 -8.30 8.21 15.40
C THR A 230 -8.97 9.05 14.32
N ALA A 231 -10.29 8.96 14.12
CA ALA A 231 -11.02 9.82 13.19
C ALA A 231 -10.85 11.33 13.49
N GLU A 232 -10.29 11.70 14.65
CA GLU A 232 -10.10 13.09 15.08
C GLU A 232 -8.65 13.60 15.17
N VAL A 233 -7.61 12.82 14.84
CA VAL A 233 -6.20 13.33 14.95
C VAL A 233 -5.79 14.19 13.74
N ALA A 234 -6.70 14.47 12.80
CA ALA A 234 -6.42 15.28 11.61
C ALA A 234 -6.30 16.81 11.87
N ASN A 235 -6.46 17.29 13.11
CA ASN A 235 -6.42 18.73 13.43
C ASN A 235 -5.29 19.12 14.39
N LEU A 236 -4.11 18.52 14.28
CA LEU A 236 -2.90 19.00 14.95
C LEU A 236 -1.78 19.29 13.94
N LEU A 237 -2.02 20.28 13.09
CA LEU A 237 -0.95 21.13 12.57
C LEU A 237 -1.18 22.54 13.16
N PRO A 238 -0.16 23.19 13.76
CA PRO A 238 -0.29 24.57 14.22
C PRO A 238 -0.37 25.53 13.00
N PRO A 239 -0.88 26.77 13.20
CA PRO A 239 -1.20 27.71 12.12
C PRO A 239 0.01 28.17 11.30
#